data_AF-A0A357L695-F1
#
_entry.id   AF-A0A357L695-F1
#
_cell.length_a   1.000
_cell.length_b   1.000
_cell.length_c   1.000
_cell.angle_alpha   90.00
_cell.angle_beta   90.00
_cell.angle_gamma   90.00
#
_symmetry.space_group_name_H-M   'P 1'
#
loop_
_entity.id
_entity.type
_entity.pdbx_description
1 polymer ?
#
loop_
_entity_poly.entity_id
_entity_poly.type
_entity_poly.pdbx_seq_one_letter_code
_entity_poly.pdbx_strand_id
1 'polypeptide(L)' 'EYFRLLSGVSIVTPDGAPPRRLVAGDSMIIRPGFEGTWEVVETTRKEYVIRI' A
#
# COMPACT_ATOMS: atom_id res chain seq x y z
N GLU A 1 8.08 -2.77 -5.84
CA GLU A 1 7.33 -1.54 -6.16
C GLU A 1 7.48 -0.56 -5.01
N TYR A 2 7.74 0.72 -5.30
CA TYR A 2 7.56 1.82 -4.35
C TYR A 2 6.30 2.59 -4.75
N PHE A 3 5.51 3.04 -3.77
CA PHE A 3 4.39 3.95 -4.05
C PHE A 3 4.17 4.94 -2.90
N ARG A 4 3.44 6.02 -3.21
CA ARG A 4 2.90 6.98 -2.24
C ARG A 4 1.42 7.23 -2.50
N LEU A 5 0.60 7.26 -1.45
CA LEU A 5 -0.81 7.63 -1.56
C LEU A 5 -0.94 9.15 -1.75
N LEU A 6 -1.71 9.55 -2.76
CA LEU A 6 -2.07 10.95 -3.03
C LEU A 6 -3.43 11.31 -2.41
N SER A 7 -4.34 10.34 -2.27
CA SER A 7 -5.66 10.52 -1.66
C SER A 7 -6.29 9.17 -1.29
N GLY A 8 -7.29 9.21 -0.41
CA GLY A 8 -8.04 8.03 0.04
C GLY A 8 -7.40 7.30 1.22
N VAL A 9 -7.96 6.13 1.52
CA VAL A 9 -7.59 5.29 2.66
C VAL A 9 -7.53 3.84 2.20
N SER A 10 -6.43 3.17 2.51
CA SER A 10 -6.29 1.73 2.31
C SER A 10 -5.74 1.07 3.58
N ILE A 11 -6.02 -0.22 3.77
CA ILE A 11 -5.42 -1.05 4.81
C ILE A 11 -4.65 -2.17 4.11
N VAL A 12 -3.38 -2.32 4.46
CA VAL A 12 -2.51 -3.38 3.95
C VAL A 12 -2.19 -4.33 5.08
N THR A 13 -2.47 -5.61 4.90
CA THR A 13 -2.18 -6.65 5.90
C THR A 13 -1.21 -7.65 5.29
N PRO A 14 0.10 -7.58 5.60
CA PRO A 14 1.04 -8.61 5.17
C PRO A 14 0.72 -9.94 5.87
N ASP A 15 0.97 -11.06 5.21
CA ASP A 15 0.82 -12.36 5.85
C ASP A 15 1.74 -12.48 7.09
N GLY A 16 1.19 -12.98 8.19
CA GLY A 16 1.88 -13.08 9.48
C GLY A 16 2.19 -11.74 10.18
N ALA A 17 1.69 -10.59 9.69
CA ALA A 17 1.92 -9.28 10.31
C ALA A 17 0.61 -8.51 10.58
N PRO A 18 0.60 -7.56 11.54
CA PRO A 18 -0.57 -6.73 11.79
C PRO A 18 -0.95 -5.83 10.60
N PRO A 19 -2.25 -5.49 10.46
CA PRO A 19 -2.71 -4.56 9.44
C PRO A 19 -2.10 -3.18 9.63
N ARG A 20 -1.75 -2.54 8.52
CA ARG A 20 -1.25 -1.17 8.46
C ARG A 20 -2.21 -0.29 7.67
N ARG A 21 -2.72 0.75 8.32
CA ARG A 21 -3.52 1.80 7.66
C ARG A 21 -2.60 2.74 6.87
N LEU A 22 -3.00 3.08 5.66
CA LEU A 22 -2.35 4.04 4.77
C LEU A 22 -3.31 5.18 4.44
N VAL A 23 -2.83 6.41 4.53
CA VAL A 23 -3.55 7.64 4.17
C VAL A 23 -2.74 8.48 3.20
N ALA A 24 -3.31 9.59 2.71
CA ALA A 24 -2.62 10.53 1.83
C ALA A 24 -1.30 11.01 2.47
N GLY A 25 -0.21 10.93 1.70
CA GLY A 25 1.14 11.25 2.17
C GLY A 25 1.96 10.03 2.56
N ASP A 26 1.33 8.91 2.96
CA ASP A 26 2.06 7.71 3.32
C ASP A 26 2.71 7.05 2.10
N SER A 27 3.89 6.48 2.32
CA SER A 27 4.61 5.69 1.32
C SER A 27 5.00 4.32 1.86
N MET A 28 5.16 3.37 0.94
CA MET A 28 5.55 2.00 1.26
C MET A 28 6.31 1.38 0.09
N ILE A 29 7.19 0.43 0.41
CA ILE A 29 7.82 -0.46 -0.56
C ILE A 29 7.16 -1.83 -0.44
N ILE A 30 6.55 -2.29 -1.54
CA ILE A 30 6.18 -3.69 -1.72
C ILE A 30 7.42 -4.42 -2.25
N ARG A 31 7.99 -5.28 -1.40
CA ARG A 31 9.16 -6.10 -1.74
C ARG A 31 8.74 -7.28 -2.64
N PRO A 32 9.64 -7.80 -3.50
CA PRO A 32 9.38 -9.05 -4.22
C PRO A 32 8.98 -10.17 -3.25
N GLY A 33 7.97 -10.96 -3.63
CA GLY A 33 7.44 -12.03 -2.77
C GLY A 33 6.52 -11.54 -1.64
N PHE A 34 6.08 -10.28 -1.65
CA PHE A 34 5.03 -9.82 -0.74
C PHE A 34 3.74 -10.63 -0.93
N GLU A 35 3.23 -11.15 0.17
CA GLU A 35 1.94 -11.84 0.26
C GLU A 35 1.11 -11.19 1.37
N GLY A 36 -0.20 -11.04 1.13
CA GLY A 36 -1.09 -10.35 2.04
C GLY A 36 -2.31 -9.77 1.33
N THR A 37 -3.10 -8.99 2.06
CA THR A 37 -4.31 -8.36 1.55
C THR A 37 -4.15 -6.85 1.41
N TRP A 38 -4.88 -6.30 0.45
CA TRP A 38 -5.06 -4.87 0.27
C TRP A 38 -6.55 -4.55 0.27
N GLU A 39 -7.01 -3.80 1.27
CA GLU A 39 -8.39 -3.33 1.36
C GLU A 39 -8.44 -1.84 1.01
N VAL A 40 -9.26 -1.49 0.02
CA VAL A 40 -9.53 -0.10 -0.37
C VAL A 40 -10.75 0.40 0.38
N VAL A 41 -10.54 1.03 1.53
CA VAL A 41 -11.61 1.56 2.40
C VAL A 41 -12.26 2.80 1.79
N GLU A 42 -11.45 3.65 1.17
CA GLU A 42 -11.88 4.78 0.35
C GLU A 42 -11.11 4.76 -0.98
N THR A 43 -11.74 5.23 -2.07
CA THR A 43 -11.10 5.31 -3.39
C THR A 43 -9.71 5.94 -3.30
N THR A 44 -8.69 5.13 -3.55
CA THR A 44 -7.30 5.49 -3.34
C THR A 44 -6.64 5.86 -4.67
N ARG A 45 -5.91 6.98 -4.68
CA ARG A 45 -5.02 7.35 -5.79
C ARG A 45 -3.57 7.26 -5.31
N LYS A 46 -2.71 6.60 -6.07
CA LYS A 46 -1.28 6.47 -5.76
C LYS A 46 -0.41 6.82 -6.96
N GLU A 47 0.77 7.37 -6.68
CA GLU A 47 1.89 7.37 -7.62
C GLU A 47 2.81 6.20 -7.29
N TYR A 48 3.41 5.58 -8.30
CA TYR A 48 4.25 4.39 -8.10
C TYR A 48 5.47 4.39 -9.01
N VAL A 49 6.51 3.71 -8.54
CA VAL A 49 7.72 3.39 -9.30
C VAL A 49 7.92 1.89 -9.22
N ILE A 50 7.96 1.25 -10.38
CA ILE A 50 8.32 -0.16 -10.53
C ILE A 50 9.64 -0.20 -11.30
N ARG A 51 10.62 -0.94 -10.76
CA ARG A 51 11.82 -1.29 -11.50
C ARG A 51 11.55 -2.63 -12.19
N ILE A 52 11.63 -2.62 -13.52
CA ILE A 52 11.56 -3.81 -14.38
C ILE A 52 12.95 -4.46 -14.42
#